data_AF-A0A2E8X6S4-F1
#
_entry.id   AF-A0A2E8X6S4-F1
#
_cell.length_a   1.000
_cell.length_b   1.000
_cell.length_c   1.000
_cell.angle_alpha   90.00
_cell.angle_beta   90.00
_cell.angle_gamma   90.00
#
_symmetry.space_group_name_H-M   'P 1'
#
loop_
_entity.id
_entity.type
_entity.pdbx_description
1 polymer ?
#
loop_
_entity_poly.entity_id
_entity_poly.type
_entity_poly.pdbx_seq_one_letter_code
_entity_poly.pdbx_strand_id
1 'polypeptide(L)'
;MEYPESSFDREDESDDSLFYLEPRLLVHIDDAAINELGKYLFDQLPEGATILDLMSSWRSHIPENIVIGEVYGLGMNSEEMSNNPHLDHWIVKDINKDPQLPYEENLFDAVMVVVSVQYITDPIEIFKEVNRVLKKNGKFHVVYSNRMFPTKATKIWKIFDDIERASLIGSYFANSGGWSVPNAVNLSPTGHIPSDPLFAVSAQKE
;
A
#
# COMPACT_ATOMS: atom_id res chain seq x y z
N MET A 1 -15.64 11.13 6.15
CA MET A 1 -15.28 10.98 7.59
C MET A 1 -14.40 12.17 7.92
N GLU A 2 -14.67 12.87 9.01
CA GLU A 2 -13.73 13.87 9.56
C GLU A 2 -12.77 13.15 10.52
N TYR A 3 -11.50 13.56 10.53
CA TYR A 3 -10.49 12.99 11.41
C TYR A 3 -10.29 13.92 12.60
N PRO A 4 -10.40 13.43 13.86
CA PRO A 4 -9.97 14.19 15.02
C PRO A 4 -8.54 14.74 14.87
N GLU A 5 -8.24 15.85 15.52
CA GLU A 5 -6.87 16.34 15.65
C GLU A 5 -5.95 15.23 16.17
N SER A 6 -4.72 15.16 15.65
CA SER A 6 -3.73 14.14 16.00
C SER A 6 -4.09 12.69 15.61
N SER A 7 -5.12 12.45 14.79
CA SER A 7 -5.48 11.09 14.34
C SER A 7 -4.31 10.35 13.67
N PHE A 8 -3.49 11.09 12.92
CA PHE A 8 -2.36 10.57 12.16
C PHE A 8 -1.02 10.68 12.86
N ASP A 9 -1.00 11.20 14.09
CA ASP A 9 0.20 11.13 14.92
C ASP A 9 0.57 9.67 15.20
N ARG A 10 1.83 9.46 15.53
CA ARG A 10 2.44 8.19 15.88
C ARG A 10 3.00 8.26 17.30
N GLU A 11 3.37 7.11 17.85
CA GLU A 11 4.05 7.07 19.15
C GLU A 11 5.52 7.48 19.01
N ASP A 12 6.14 7.08 17.89
CA ASP A 12 7.49 7.43 17.50
C ASP A 12 7.50 8.36 16.27
N GLU A 13 7.57 9.66 16.55
CA GLU A 13 7.69 10.73 15.55
C GLU A 13 9.14 11.03 15.14
N SER A 14 10.10 10.19 15.54
CA SER A 14 11.46 10.30 15.00
C SER A 14 11.47 10.09 13.49
N ASP A 15 12.53 10.61 12.86
CA ASP A 15 12.74 10.50 11.42
C ASP A 15 12.64 9.05 10.92
N ASP A 16 11.77 8.79 9.95
CA ASP A 16 11.53 7.44 9.43
C ASP A 16 12.78 6.85 8.77
N SER A 17 13.67 7.67 8.22
CA SER A 17 14.94 7.20 7.67
C SER A 17 15.82 6.49 8.71
N LEU A 18 15.71 6.85 10.00
CA LEU A 18 16.42 6.15 11.07
C LEU A 18 15.81 4.77 11.35
N PHE A 19 14.48 4.64 11.25
CA PHE A 19 13.78 3.39 11.49
C PHE A 19 13.98 2.36 10.36
N TYR A 20 14.04 2.85 9.12
CA TYR A 20 14.24 2.07 7.90
C TYR A 20 15.71 1.94 7.47
N LEU A 21 16.66 2.41 8.29
CA LEU A 21 18.09 2.35 7.98
C LEU A 21 18.58 0.90 7.80
N GLU A 22 18.22 0.03 8.75
CA GLU A 22 18.60 -1.39 8.69
C GLU A 22 17.59 -2.19 7.85
N PRO A 23 18.05 -2.95 6.84
CA PRO A 23 17.18 -3.73 5.98
C PRO A 23 16.52 -4.88 6.75
N ARG A 24 15.28 -5.18 6.38
CA ARG A 24 14.48 -6.29 6.89
C ARG A 24 14.04 -7.18 5.74
N LEU A 25 14.92 -8.11 5.35
CA LEU A 25 14.65 -9.11 4.31
C LEU A 25 13.74 -10.24 4.83
N LEU A 26 12.55 -9.86 5.30
CA LEU A 26 11.48 -10.73 5.80
C LEU A 26 10.12 -10.27 5.28
N VAL A 27 9.18 -11.19 5.11
CA VAL A 27 7.79 -10.85 4.77
C VAL A 27 6.97 -10.58 6.03
N HIS A 28 5.98 -9.71 5.93
CA HIS A 28 5.22 -9.21 7.09
C HIS A 28 3.92 -9.95 7.38
N ILE A 29 3.52 -10.85 6.48
CA ILE A 29 2.34 -11.72 6.59
C ILE A 29 2.74 -13.16 6.27
N ASP A 30 2.01 -14.13 6.82
CA ASP A 30 2.27 -15.56 6.58
C ASP A 30 2.00 -16.02 5.13
N ASP A 31 2.48 -17.22 4.81
CA ASP A 31 2.40 -17.80 3.46
C ASP A 31 0.96 -17.98 2.95
N ALA A 32 0.00 -18.25 3.84
CA ALA A 32 -1.39 -18.43 3.44
C ALA A 32 -2.01 -17.08 3.04
N ALA A 33 -1.72 -16.01 3.79
CA ALA A 33 -2.11 -14.66 3.43
C ALA A 33 -1.42 -14.18 2.14
N ILE A 34 -0.12 -14.49 1.96
CA ILE A 34 0.60 -14.19 0.71
C ILE A 34 -0.06 -14.88 -0.49
N ASN A 35 -0.51 -16.12 -0.33
CA ASN A 35 -1.19 -16.85 -1.39
C ASN A 35 -2.54 -16.21 -1.77
N GLU A 36 -3.35 -15.78 -0.80
CA GLU A 36 -4.61 -15.07 -1.10
C GLU A 36 -4.36 -13.68 -1.72
N LEU A 37 -3.31 -12.97 -1.27
CA LEU A 37 -2.85 -11.75 -1.91
C LEU A 37 -2.49 -11.99 -3.38
N GLY A 38 -1.74 -13.05 -3.67
CA GLY A 38 -1.35 -13.40 -5.02
C GLY A 38 -2.57 -13.61 -5.94
N LYS A 39 -3.57 -14.37 -5.49
CA LYS A 39 -4.82 -14.55 -6.25
C LYS A 39 -5.54 -13.24 -6.51
N TYR A 40 -5.64 -12.39 -5.48
CA TYR A 40 -6.24 -11.07 -5.62
C TYR A 40 -5.51 -10.22 -6.66
N LEU A 41 -4.18 -10.16 -6.61
CA LEU A 41 -3.40 -9.39 -7.58
C LEU A 41 -3.51 -9.97 -9.00
N PHE A 42 -3.54 -11.31 -9.15
CA PHE A 42 -3.79 -11.97 -10.43
C PHE A 42 -5.11 -11.55 -11.07
N ASP A 43 -6.18 -11.48 -10.28
CA ASP A 43 -7.51 -11.10 -10.77
C ASP A 43 -7.66 -9.60 -11.04
N GLN A 44 -6.84 -8.76 -10.40
CA GLN A 44 -7.01 -7.31 -10.41
C GLN A 44 -6.03 -6.56 -11.32
N LEU A 45 -4.80 -7.05 -11.47
CA LEU A 45 -3.77 -6.37 -12.23
C LEU A 45 -3.95 -6.62 -13.74
N PRO A 46 -4.00 -5.58 -14.58
CA PRO A 46 -4.07 -5.76 -16.03
C PRO A 46 -2.81 -6.43 -16.59
N GLU A 47 -2.99 -7.25 -17.61
CA GLU A 47 -1.87 -7.82 -18.36
C GLU A 47 -1.06 -6.71 -19.05
N GLY A 48 0.27 -6.78 -18.96
CA GLY A 48 1.19 -5.79 -19.53
C GLY A 48 1.16 -4.42 -18.82
N ALA A 49 0.59 -4.33 -17.61
CA ALA A 49 0.47 -3.09 -16.86
C ALA A 49 1.84 -2.49 -16.47
N THR A 50 1.91 -1.16 -16.44
CA THR A 50 2.93 -0.40 -15.70
C THR A 50 2.42 -0.16 -14.28
N ILE A 51 3.13 -0.70 -13.28
CA ILE A 51 2.67 -0.74 -11.88
C ILE A 51 3.59 0.09 -10.99
N LEU A 52 3.00 0.80 -10.02
CA LEU A 52 3.73 1.34 -8.87
C LEU A 52 3.42 0.51 -7.62
N ASP A 53 4.45 -0.10 -7.04
CA ASP A 53 4.46 -0.62 -5.68
C ASP A 53 4.89 0.51 -4.73
N LEU A 54 3.90 1.14 -4.10
CA LEU A 54 4.07 2.27 -3.18
C LEU A 54 4.36 1.75 -1.77
N MET A 55 5.38 2.33 -1.13
CA MET A 55 5.94 1.84 0.14
C MET A 55 6.45 0.40 0.04
N SER A 56 7.10 0.11 -1.10
CA SER A 56 7.68 -1.19 -1.41
C SER A 56 8.90 -1.50 -0.54
N SER A 57 9.31 -2.76 -0.59
CA SER A 57 10.45 -3.35 0.10
C SER A 57 11.03 -4.47 -0.78
N TRP A 58 11.62 -5.51 -0.20
CA TRP A 58 12.26 -6.60 -0.92
C TRP A 58 11.28 -7.62 -1.54
N ARG A 59 9.97 -7.49 -1.31
CA ARG A 59 8.92 -8.33 -1.93
C ARG A 59 7.66 -7.52 -2.25
N SER A 60 7.29 -7.49 -3.52
CA SER A 60 6.03 -6.90 -4.00
C SER A 60 4.83 -7.85 -3.96
N HIS A 61 5.07 -9.15 -3.77
CA HIS A 61 4.04 -10.21 -3.76
C HIS A 61 3.24 -10.36 -5.07
N ILE A 62 3.73 -9.81 -6.18
CA ILE A 62 3.16 -10.03 -7.51
C ILE A 62 3.37 -11.51 -7.88
N PRO A 63 2.33 -12.26 -8.27
CA PRO A 63 2.48 -13.63 -8.74
C PRO A 63 3.35 -13.75 -9.99
N GLU A 64 4.21 -14.78 -10.04
CA GLU A 64 5.12 -15.04 -11.17
C GLU A 64 4.39 -15.36 -12.48
N ASN A 65 3.11 -15.73 -12.42
CA ASN A 65 2.31 -16.12 -13.58
C ASN A 65 1.52 -14.96 -14.22
N ILE A 66 1.69 -13.71 -13.75
CA ILE A 66 1.13 -12.53 -14.41
C ILE A 66 2.15 -11.97 -15.39
N VAL A 67 1.72 -11.69 -16.62
CA VAL A 67 2.53 -10.90 -17.56
C VAL A 67 2.39 -9.43 -17.17
N ILE A 68 3.42 -8.87 -16.55
CA ILE A 68 3.50 -7.45 -16.18
C ILE A 68 4.46 -6.73 -17.13
N GLY A 69 4.18 -5.46 -17.42
CA GLY A 69 5.00 -4.62 -18.29
C GLY A 69 6.25 -4.10 -17.59
N GLU A 70 6.07 -3.14 -16.69
CA GLU A 70 7.13 -2.60 -15.83
C GLU A 70 6.62 -2.43 -14.40
N VAL A 71 7.46 -2.71 -13.41
CA VAL A 71 7.16 -2.48 -11.99
C VAL A 71 8.13 -1.46 -11.41
N TYR A 72 7.57 -0.36 -10.93
CA TYR A 72 8.26 0.71 -10.23
C TYR A 72 8.03 0.52 -8.73
N GLY A 73 9.10 0.60 -7.95
CA GLY A 73 9.02 0.56 -6.51
C GLY A 73 9.36 1.91 -5.90
N LEU A 74 8.59 2.37 -4.92
CA LEU A 74 8.97 3.48 -4.06
C LEU A 74 9.00 3.00 -2.62
N GLY A 75 10.20 2.99 -2.02
CA GLY A 75 10.41 2.46 -0.67
C GLY A 75 11.38 3.31 0.15
N MET A 76 11.74 2.81 1.34
CA MET A 76 12.58 3.55 2.29
C MET A 76 13.97 2.95 2.50
N ASN A 77 14.23 1.73 2.02
CA ASN A 77 15.51 1.06 2.20
C ASN A 77 16.08 0.59 0.84
N SER A 78 17.24 1.13 0.44
CA SER A 78 17.83 0.80 -0.86
C SER A 78 18.21 -0.67 -1.02
N GLU A 79 18.65 -1.32 0.05
CA GLU A 79 19.07 -2.72 0.00
C GLU A 79 17.86 -3.65 -0.20
N GLU A 80 16.77 -3.40 0.54
CA GLU A 80 15.50 -4.12 0.34
C GLU A 80 15.03 -3.99 -1.11
N MET A 81 14.95 -2.77 -1.64
CA MET A 81 14.49 -2.50 -3.01
C MET A 81 15.37 -3.20 -4.05
N SER A 82 16.70 -3.17 -3.89
CA SER A 82 17.63 -3.84 -4.80
C SER A 82 17.54 -5.38 -4.77
N ASN A 83 16.99 -5.95 -3.69
CA ASN A 83 16.76 -7.39 -3.53
C ASN A 83 15.33 -7.81 -3.90
N ASN A 84 14.50 -6.89 -4.43
CA ASN A 84 13.16 -7.21 -4.89
C ASN A 84 13.18 -7.70 -6.34
N PRO A 85 12.90 -8.99 -6.60
CA PRO A 85 13.01 -9.57 -7.94
C PRO A 85 11.92 -9.06 -8.91
N HIS A 86 10.89 -8.37 -8.41
CA HIS A 86 9.82 -7.86 -9.26
C HIS A 86 10.08 -6.46 -9.78
N LEU A 87 10.99 -5.69 -9.18
CA LEU A 87 11.17 -4.28 -9.52
C LEU A 87 12.11 -4.12 -10.72
N ASP A 88 11.63 -3.40 -11.73
CA ASP A 88 12.46 -2.93 -12.86
C ASP A 88 13.15 -1.61 -12.51
N HIS A 89 12.46 -0.77 -11.75
CA HIS A 89 12.91 0.56 -11.34
C HIS A 89 12.59 0.79 -9.86
N TRP A 90 13.44 1.55 -9.15
CA TRP A 90 13.09 1.97 -7.79
C TRP A 90 13.64 3.33 -7.37
N ILE A 91 12.90 3.98 -6.46
CA ILE A 91 13.29 5.22 -5.81
C ILE A 91 13.21 5.03 -4.29
N VAL A 92 14.24 5.51 -3.58
CA VAL A 92 14.21 5.63 -2.12
C VAL A 92 13.72 7.02 -1.75
N LYS A 93 12.54 7.09 -1.13
CA LYS A 93 11.91 8.37 -0.75
C LYS A 93 10.97 8.22 0.44
N ASP A 94 11.08 9.18 1.36
CA ASP A 94 10.15 9.37 2.47
C ASP A 94 8.95 10.20 2.03
N ILE A 95 7.82 9.53 1.82
CA ILE A 95 6.56 10.18 1.41
C ILE A 95 5.87 10.94 2.56
N ASN A 96 6.20 10.64 3.81
CA ASN A 96 5.64 11.36 4.96
C ASN A 96 6.31 12.74 5.12
N LYS A 97 7.55 12.91 4.64
CA LYS A 97 8.22 14.22 4.59
C LYS A 97 7.87 15.04 3.34
N ASP A 98 7.76 14.37 2.20
CA ASP A 98 7.41 15.00 0.93
C ASP A 98 6.44 14.10 0.16
N PRO A 99 5.13 14.39 0.20
CA PRO A 99 4.11 13.53 -0.38
C PRO A 99 4.14 13.51 -1.91
N GLN A 100 4.83 14.45 -2.58
CA GLN A 100 4.85 14.54 -4.03
C GLN A 100 5.51 13.31 -4.67
N LEU A 101 4.79 12.51 -5.44
CA LEU A 101 5.39 11.35 -6.09
C LEU A 101 6.30 11.79 -7.25
N PRO A 102 7.55 11.26 -7.37
CA PRO A 102 8.53 11.69 -8.36
C PRO A 102 8.27 11.11 -9.76
N TYR A 103 7.00 11.05 -10.16
CA TYR A 103 6.53 10.48 -11.42
C TYR A 103 5.64 11.47 -12.16
N GLU A 104 5.62 11.34 -13.47
CA GLU A 104 4.73 12.10 -14.34
C GLU A 104 3.25 11.74 -14.07
N GLU A 105 2.34 12.63 -14.45
CA GLU A 105 0.92 12.33 -14.39
C GLU A 105 0.54 11.21 -15.38
N ASN A 106 -0.45 10.38 -15.03
CA ASN A 106 -0.97 9.32 -15.89
C ASN A 106 0.08 8.31 -16.39
N LEU A 107 1.06 7.96 -15.56
CA LEU A 107 2.09 6.97 -15.88
C LEU A 107 1.63 5.53 -15.62
N PHE A 108 0.94 5.28 -14.50
CA PHE A 108 0.68 3.92 -14.02
C PHE A 108 -0.71 3.40 -14.40
N ASP A 109 -0.80 2.14 -14.81
CA ASP A 109 -2.07 1.43 -15.02
C ASP A 109 -2.68 0.98 -13.69
N ALA A 110 -1.82 0.63 -12.72
CA ALA A 110 -2.22 0.30 -11.36
C ALA A 110 -1.19 0.82 -10.35
N VAL A 111 -1.68 1.19 -9.17
CA VAL A 111 -0.84 1.45 -8.00
C VAL A 111 -1.26 0.49 -6.91
N MET A 112 -0.32 -0.03 -6.15
CA MET A 112 -0.60 -0.84 -4.98
C MET A 112 0.20 -0.36 -3.77
N VAL A 113 -0.39 -0.47 -2.59
CA VAL A 113 0.31 -0.38 -1.31
C VAL A 113 -0.06 -1.63 -0.52
N VAL A 114 0.94 -2.45 -0.20
CA VAL A 114 0.73 -3.74 0.45
C VAL A 114 1.28 -3.66 1.87
N VAL A 115 0.41 -3.88 2.85
CA VAL A 115 0.68 -3.96 4.30
C VAL A 115 1.47 -2.77 4.87
N SER A 116 1.31 -1.58 4.28
CA SER A 116 2.07 -0.38 4.67
C SER A 116 1.25 0.90 4.87
N VAL A 117 -0.04 0.92 4.51
CA VAL A 117 -0.90 2.12 4.59
C VAL A 117 -1.00 2.72 6.00
N GLN A 118 -0.85 1.87 7.02
CA GLN A 118 -0.93 2.25 8.43
C GLN A 118 0.16 3.24 8.90
N TYR A 119 1.20 3.42 8.09
CA TYR A 119 2.34 4.30 8.39
C TYR A 119 2.26 5.67 7.69
N ILE A 120 1.23 5.92 6.89
CA ILE A 120 1.06 7.21 6.18
C ILE A 120 0.49 8.26 7.13
N THR A 121 1.18 9.39 7.27
CA THR A 121 0.77 10.48 8.17
C THR A 121 -0.09 11.55 7.50
N ASP A 122 -0.06 11.66 6.16
CA ASP A 122 -0.97 12.50 5.37
C ASP A 122 -1.61 11.69 4.23
N PRO A 123 -2.59 10.82 4.54
CA PRO A 123 -3.15 9.93 3.53
C PRO A 123 -3.94 10.69 2.46
N ILE A 124 -4.44 11.90 2.73
CA ILE A 124 -5.22 12.63 1.75
C ILE A 124 -4.31 13.17 0.65
N GLU A 125 -3.16 13.76 1.01
CA GLU A 125 -2.19 14.23 0.02
C GLU A 125 -1.55 13.06 -0.75
N ILE A 126 -1.23 11.94 -0.07
CA ILE A 126 -0.72 10.75 -0.77
C ILE A 126 -1.74 10.19 -1.76
N PHE A 127 -3.02 10.09 -1.39
CA PHE A 127 -4.03 9.57 -2.30
C PHE A 127 -4.27 10.53 -3.47
N LYS A 128 -4.18 11.85 -3.29
CA LYS A 128 -4.21 12.80 -4.42
C LYS A 128 -3.04 12.58 -5.37
N GLU A 129 -1.84 12.39 -4.85
CA GLU A 129 -0.65 12.14 -5.68
C GLU A 129 -0.72 10.79 -6.39
N VAL A 130 -1.23 9.75 -5.74
CA VAL A 130 -1.51 8.45 -6.38
C VAL A 130 -2.53 8.63 -7.51
N ASN A 131 -3.60 9.41 -7.29
CA ASN A 131 -4.56 9.73 -8.34
C ASN A 131 -3.89 10.45 -9.52
N ARG A 132 -3.01 11.41 -9.25
CA ARG A 132 -2.28 12.18 -10.28
C ARG A 132 -1.47 11.25 -11.18
N VAL A 133 -0.69 10.33 -10.61
CA VAL A 133 0.21 9.44 -11.36
C VAL A 133 -0.51 8.26 -12.02
N LEU A 134 -1.72 7.91 -11.59
CA LEU A 134 -2.54 6.90 -12.26
C LEU A 134 -3.10 7.39 -13.60
N LYS A 135 -3.13 6.52 -14.60
CA LYS A 135 -3.91 6.72 -15.82
C LYS A 135 -5.40 6.76 -15.51
N LYS A 136 -6.18 7.39 -16.38
CA LYS A 136 -7.65 7.34 -16.31
C LYS A 136 -8.15 5.88 -16.29
N ASN A 137 -9.10 5.57 -15.42
CA ASN A 137 -9.60 4.22 -15.12
C ASN A 137 -8.57 3.27 -14.47
N GLY A 138 -7.34 3.71 -14.23
CA GLY A 138 -6.36 2.97 -13.45
C GLY A 138 -6.81 2.83 -12.01
N LYS A 139 -6.35 1.76 -11.34
CA LYS A 139 -6.87 1.36 -10.03
C LYS A 139 -5.80 1.46 -8.95
N PHE A 140 -6.18 1.98 -7.78
CA PHE A 140 -5.34 1.96 -6.59
C PHE A 140 -5.80 0.85 -5.65
N HIS A 141 -4.88 -0.03 -5.28
CA HIS A 141 -5.09 -1.17 -4.40
C HIS A 141 -4.41 -0.96 -3.06
N VAL A 142 -5.20 -0.83 -2.00
CA VAL A 142 -4.70 -0.74 -0.63
C VAL A 142 -4.96 -2.08 0.05
N VAL A 143 -3.92 -2.90 0.18
CA VAL A 143 -3.99 -4.20 0.87
C VAL A 143 -3.43 -4.04 2.28
N TYR A 144 -4.14 -4.52 3.29
CA TYR A 144 -3.72 -4.39 4.68
C TYR A 144 -4.00 -5.65 5.50
N SER A 145 -3.28 -5.75 6.62
CA SER A 145 -3.45 -6.74 7.67
C SER A 145 -3.48 -6.03 9.03
N ASN A 146 -3.65 -6.79 10.11
CA ASN A 146 -3.50 -6.27 11.48
C ASN A 146 -2.03 -6.24 11.95
N ARG A 147 -1.11 -6.75 11.13
CA ARG A 147 0.34 -6.71 11.36
C ARG A 147 0.87 -5.28 11.19
N MET A 148 1.65 -4.81 12.17
CA MET A 148 2.24 -3.48 12.14
C MET A 148 3.43 -3.34 13.10
N PHE A 149 4.26 -2.32 12.89
CA PHE A 149 5.16 -1.76 13.90
C PHE A 149 4.37 -0.79 14.79
N PRO A 150 4.04 -1.14 16.05
CA PRO A 150 3.05 -0.39 16.82
C PRO A 150 3.45 1.06 17.14
N THR A 151 4.75 1.37 17.16
CA THR A 151 5.26 2.71 17.44
C THR A 151 5.16 3.65 16.23
N LYS A 152 5.23 3.08 15.01
CA LYS A 152 5.18 3.81 13.74
C LYS A 152 3.78 3.83 13.10
N ALA A 153 2.85 2.99 13.53
CA ALA A 153 1.47 3.06 13.06
C ALA A 153 0.75 4.30 13.61
N THR A 154 -0.10 4.90 12.79
CA THR A 154 -0.91 6.06 13.19
C THR A 154 -1.89 5.71 14.31
N LYS A 155 -2.19 6.67 15.20
CA LYS A 155 -3.10 6.48 16.34
C LYS A 155 -4.45 5.94 15.91
N ILE A 156 -5.05 6.51 14.85
CA ILE A 156 -6.36 6.09 14.35
C ILE A 156 -6.35 4.64 13.86
N TRP A 157 -5.27 4.19 13.22
CA TRP A 157 -5.13 2.80 12.76
C TRP A 157 -5.09 1.79 13.92
N LYS A 158 -4.41 2.17 15.02
CA LYS A 158 -4.27 1.32 16.22
C LYS A 158 -5.58 1.14 16.97
N ILE A 159 -6.50 2.10 16.87
CA ILE A 159 -7.79 2.07 17.57
C ILE A 159 -8.82 1.22 16.80
N PHE A 160 -8.80 1.30 15.48
CA PHE A 160 -9.79 0.66 14.63
C PHE A 160 -9.58 -0.83 14.47
N ASP A 161 -10.69 -1.58 14.44
CA ASP A 161 -10.69 -2.97 14.01
C ASP A 161 -10.55 -3.11 12.48
N ASP A 162 -10.51 -4.34 11.98
CA ASP A 162 -10.28 -4.59 10.56
C ASP A 162 -11.38 -4.06 9.63
N ILE A 163 -12.64 -3.97 10.10
CA ILE A 163 -13.77 -3.44 9.33
C ILE A 163 -13.75 -1.90 9.37
N GLU A 164 -13.45 -1.33 10.54
CA GLU A 164 -13.27 0.10 10.71
C GLU A 164 -12.08 0.62 9.89
N ARG A 165 -11.00 -0.15 9.76
CA ARG A 165 -9.87 0.15 8.86
C ARG A 165 -10.28 0.21 7.39
N ALA A 166 -11.17 -0.67 6.92
CA ALA A 166 -11.71 -0.56 5.56
C ALA A 166 -12.48 0.75 5.38
N SER A 167 -13.30 1.12 6.36
CA SER A 167 -14.06 2.38 6.35
C SER A 167 -13.16 3.61 6.37
N LEU A 168 -12.07 3.54 7.14
CA LEU A 168 -11.02 4.55 7.20
C LEU A 168 -10.33 4.73 5.86
N ILE A 169 -9.89 3.64 5.21
CA ILE A 169 -9.27 3.71 3.87
C ILE A 169 -10.27 4.23 2.83
N GLY A 170 -11.52 3.77 2.87
CA GLY A 170 -12.59 4.28 2.01
C GLY A 170 -12.78 5.79 2.17
N SER A 171 -12.57 6.32 3.38
CA SER A 171 -12.62 7.76 3.62
C SER A 171 -11.44 8.52 3.02
N TYR A 172 -10.25 7.92 2.91
CA TYR A 172 -9.10 8.54 2.24
C TYR A 172 -9.40 8.76 0.75
N PHE A 173 -9.97 7.75 0.08
CA PHE A 173 -10.46 7.89 -1.30
C PHE A 173 -11.53 9.00 -1.41
N ALA A 174 -12.55 8.98 -0.55
CA ALA A 174 -13.62 9.97 -0.61
C ALA A 174 -13.12 11.41 -0.37
N ASN A 175 -12.20 11.60 0.58
CA ASN A 175 -11.70 12.92 0.97
C ASN A 175 -10.59 13.45 0.03
N SER A 176 -9.88 12.58 -0.70
CA SER A 176 -8.89 12.99 -1.70
C SER A 176 -9.51 13.36 -3.05
N GLY A 177 -10.69 12.79 -3.38
CA GLY A 177 -11.44 13.09 -4.60
C GLY A 177 -10.85 12.49 -5.88
N GLY A 178 -11.64 12.47 -6.96
CA GLY A 178 -11.23 11.91 -8.26
C GLY A 178 -11.25 10.39 -8.34
N TRP A 179 -12.04 9.73 -7.47
CA TRP A 179 -12.11 8.28 -7.33
C TRP A 179 -13.55 7.78 -7.46
N SER A 180 -13.71 6.61 -8.06
CA SER A 180 -14.94 5.83 -8.00
C SER A 180 -15.28 5.46 -6.54
N VAL A 181 -16.51 4.98 -6.32
CA VAL A 181 -16.89 4.41 -5.03
C VAL A 181 -15.90 3.29 -4.64
N PRO A 182 -15.25 3.36 -3.47
CA PRO A 182 -14.30 2.34 -3.03
C PRO A 182 -14.98 0.99 -2.78
N ASN A 183 -14.32 -0.09 -3.18
CA ASN A 183 -14.74 -1.46 -2.93
C ASN A 183 -13.82 -2.13 -1.90
N ALA A 184 -14.40 -2.64 -0.82
CA ALA A 184 -13.69 -3.37 0.23
C ALA A 184 -13.97 -4.87 0.14
N VAL A 185 -12.94 -5.70 0.26
CA VAL A 185 -13.04 -7.17 0.23
C VAL A 185 -12.21 -7.78 1.35
N ASN A 186 -12.74 -8.86 1.93
CA ASN A 186 -12.01 -9.69 2.87
C ASN A 186 -11.29 -10.80 2.09
N LEU A 187 -9.97 -10.82 2.19
CA LEU A 187 -9.07 -11.77 1.54
C LEU A 187 -8.48 -12.78 2.55
N SER A 188 -8.95 -12.76 3.79
CA SER A 188 -8.38 -13.57 4.87
C SER A 188 -8.46 -15.04 4.52
N PRO A 189 -7.36 -15.80 4.65
CA PRO A 189 -7.35 -17.23 4.37
C PRO A 189 -8.45 -17.97 5.16
N THR A 190 -9.18 -18.84 4.46
CA THR A 190 -10.22 -19.66 5.07
C THR A 190 -9.65 -21.03 5.43
N GLY A 191 -9.95 -21.53 6.62
CA GLY A 191 -9.47 -22.84 7.06
C GLY A 191 -9.43 -23.01 8.57
N HIS A 192 -8.90 -24.15 9.01
CA HIS A 192 -8.77 -24.49 10.44
C HIS A 192 -7.45 -24.04 11.06
N ILE A 193 -6.48 -23.65 10.24
CA ILE A 193 -5.17 -23.16 10.69
C ILE A 193 -5.28 -21.64 10.82
N PRO A 194 -4.99 -21.06 12.00
CA PRO A 194 -4.92 -19.61 12.16
C PRO A 194 -3.93 -18.99 11.18
N SER A 195 -4.31 -17.88 10.56
CA SER A 195 -3.51 -17.14 9.61
C SER A 195 -3.72 -15.64 9.80
N ASP A 196 -2.76 -14.85 9.33
CA ASP A 196 -2.85 -13.40 9.32
C ASP A 196 -4.06 -12.95 8.51
N PRO A 197 -4.93 -12.08 9.07
CA PRO A 197 -6.08 -11.60 8.33
C PRO A 197 -5.60 -10.65 7.23
N LEU A 198 -6.32 -10.64 6.12
CA LEU A 198 -5.95 -9.86 4.94
C LEU A 198 -7.20 -9.24 4.32
N PHE A 199 -7.09 -7.97 3.93
CA PHE A 199 -8.17 -7.20 3.36
C PHE A 199 -7.65 -6.30 2.25
N ALA A 200 -8.51 -5.94 1.31
CA ALA A 200 -8.19 -4.94 0.32
C ALA A 200 -9.31 -3.90 0.19
N VAL A 201 -8.94 -2.64 0.04
CA VAL A 201 -9.82 -1.57 -0.40
C VAL A 201 -9.24 -1.00 -1.68
N SER A 202 -10.08 -0.81 -2.70
CA SER A 202 -9.63 -0.31 -3.99
C SER A 202 -10.64 0.60 -4.65
N ALA A 203 -10.16 1.57 -5.43
CA ALA A 203 -10.97 2.48 -6.23
C ALA A 203 -10.28 2.79 -7.56
N GLN A 204 -11.07 3.13 -8.58
CA GLN A 204 -10.58 3.54 -9.89
C GLN A 204 -10.52 5.07 -9.98
N LYS A 205 -9.53 5.59 -10.70
CA LYS A 205 -9.47 7.01 -11.06
C LYS A 205 -10.58 7.38 -12.05
N GLU A 206 -11.30 8.47 -11.79
CA GLU A 206 -12.34 9.05 -12.66
C GLU A 206 -11.81 9.98 -13.76
#